data_AF-A0ABC8KLD4-F1
#
_entry.id   AF-A0ABC8KLD4-F1
#
_cell.length_a   1.000
_cell.length_b   1.000
_cell.length_c   1.000
_cell.angle_alpha   90.00
_cell.angle_beta   90.00
_cell.angle_gamma   90.00
#
_symmetry.space_group_name_H-M   'P 1'
#
loop_
_entity.id
_entity.type
_entity.pdbx_description
1 polymer ?
#
loop_
_entity_poly.entity_id
_entity_poly.type
_entity_poly.pdbx_seq_one_letter_code
_entity_poly.pdbx_strand_id
1 'polypeptide(L)'
;MKVEIAELAKNPMGFLMESVHSAGYSGALANPLYTPESALHRFNGELFEEFMTENFTAARMVLVASGVEHEDLLKVVEPLTSDPPNLPRQAEPKSQYTGGDFFHNTGGDFRQHTGGEATHFALAFVVPGWKSKKEALIAYMLMGGGGSFSTGGPGKGMHSWLNLRILNEYQQVQSCTAFTSIFGNTGQFGIYGCSVISARS
;
A
#
# COMPACT_ATOMS: atom_id res chain seq x y z
N MET A 1 -6.83 0.65 16.31
CA MET A 1 -7.18 -0.67 15.75
C MET A 1 -8.64 -0.82 15.31
N LYS A 2 -9.65 -0.94 16.19
CA LYS A 2 -11.05 -1.13 15.73
C LYS A 2 -11.58 0.01 14.85
N VAL A 3 -11.23 1.25 15.18
CA VAL A 3 -11.59 2.43 14.37
C VAL A 3 -10.93 2.38 12.99
N GLU A 4 -9.64 2.08 12.92
CA GLU A 4 -8.89 1.99 11.65
C GLU A 4 -9.41 0.87 10.73
N ILE A 5 -9.83 -0.27 11.29
CA ILE A 5 -10.48 -1.35 10.53
C ILE A 5 -11.80 -0.85 9.92
N ALA A 6 -12.61 -0.13 10.71
CA ALA A 6 -13.84 0.47 10.21
C ALA A 6 -13.60 1.60 9.19
N GLU A 7 -12.47 2.30 9.27
CA GLU A 7 -12.05 3.28 8.26
C GLU A 7 -11.57 2.62 6.97
N LEU A 8 -10.86 1.50 7.04
CA LEU A 8 -10.47 0.72 5.86
C LEU A 8 -11.70 0.22 5.10
N ALA A 9 -12.75 -0.19 5.82
CA ALA A 9 -14.03 -0.57 5.23
C ALA A 9 -14.74 0.57 4.48
N LYS A 10 -14.32 1.82 4.66
CA LYS A 10 -14.81 2.99 3.91
C LYS A 10 -13.86 3.43 2.79
N ASN A 11 -12.70 2.78 2.67
CA ASN A 11 -11.68 3.08 1.67
C ASN A 11 -11.47 1.88 0.73
N PRO A 12 -12.31 1.72 -0.32
CA PRO A 12 -12.22 0.58 -1.23
C PRO A 12 -10.87 0.47 -1.95
N MET A 13 -10.20 1.59 -2.24
CA MET A 13 -8.85 1.55 -2.83
C MET A 13 -7.85 0.95 -1.84
N GLY A 14 -7.83 1.41 -0.58
CA GLY A 14 -6.96 0.86 0.46
C GLY A 14 -7.21 -0.63 0.71
N PHE A 15 -8.49 -1.03 0.76
CA PHE A 15 -8.88 -2.43 0.93
C PHE A 15 -8.42 -3.31 -0.25
N LEU A 16 -8.57 -2.85 -1.49
CA LEU A 16 -8.09 -3.60 -2.65
C LEU A 16 -6.57 -3.68 -2.70
N MET A 17 -5.87 -2.61 -2.32
CA MET A 17 -4.41 -2.63 -2.25
C MET A 17 -3.90 -3.66 -1.24
N GLU A 18 -4.56 -3.79 -0.09
CA GLU A 18 -4.29 -4.86 0.88
C GLU A 18 -4.59 -6.25 0.29
N SER A 19 -5.76 -6.39 -0.31
CA SER A 19 -6.23 -7.67 -0.89
C SER A 19 -5.30 -8.18 -1.99
N VAL A 20 -4.76 -7.28 -2.81
CA VAL A 20 -3.79 -7.60 -3.87
C VAL A 20 -2.48 -8.17 -3.30
N HIS A 21 -2.04 -7.71 -2.13
CA HIS A 21 -0.85 -8.26 -1.47
C HIS A 21 -1.15 -9.65 -0.90
N SER A 22 -2.23 -9.80 -0.14
CA SER A 22 -2.62 -11.07 0.45
C SER A 22 -2.95 -12.14 -0.59
N ALA A 23 -3.55 -11.79 -1.73
CA ALA A 23 -3.85 -12.72 -2.80
C ALA A 23 -2.65 -13.00 -3.71
N GLY A 24 -1.80 -12.00 -3.97
CA GLY A 24 -0.71 -12.11 -4.94
C GLY A 24 0.58 -12.76 -4.39
N TYR A 25 0.79 -12.73 -3.08
CA TYR A 25 1.97 -13.28 -2.42
C TYR A 25 1.65 -14.46 -1.52
N SER A 26 2.67 -15.27 -1.27
CA SER A 26 2.76 -16.19 -0.15
C SER A 26 3.95 -15.81 0.74
N GLY A 27 3.86 -16.14 2.04
CA GLY A 27 4.90 -15.81 3.02
C GLY A 27 4.74 -14.41 3.61
N ALA A 28 5.85 -13.73 3.86
CA ALA A 28 5.86 -12.53 4.70
C ALA A 28 5.04 -11.35 4.16
N LEU A 29 5.04 -11.13 2.84
CA LEU A 29 4.27 -10.06 2.17
C LEU A 29 2.78 -10.39 1.99
N ALA A 30 2.37 -11.63 2.28
CA ALA A 30 0.96 -12.01 2.28
C ALA A 30 0.28 -11.70 3.63
N ASN A 31 1.07 -11.50 4.69
CA ASN A 31 0.58 -11.16 6.00
C ASN A 31 -0.12 -9.79 5.95
N PRO A 32 -1.33 -9.68 6.51
CA PRO A 32 -2.08 -8.44 6.43
C PRO A 32 -1.43 -7.37 7.32
N LEU A 33 -1.34 -6.15 6.78
CA LEU A 33 -0.96 -4.94 7.48
C LEU A 33 -2.03 -4.55 8.50
N TYR A 34 -3.30 -4.69 8.12
CA TYR A 34 -4.43 -4.46 9.03
C TYR A 34 -4.79 -5.76 9.73
N THR A 35 -4.86 -5.71 11.05
CA THR A 35 -5.22 -6.91 11.80
C THR A 35 -6.65 -7.34 11.48
N PRO A 36 -6.88 -8.61 11.11
CA PRO A 36 -8.23 -9.14 10.95
C PRO A 36 -8.95 -9.18 12.30
N GLU A 37 -10.27 -8.93 12.30
CA GLU A 37 -11.03 -8.87 13.56
C GLU A 37 -10.87 -10.12 14.44
N SER A 38 -10.73 -11.29 13.83
CA SER A 38 -10.48 -12.57 14.51
C SER A 38 -9.17 -12.61 15.32
N ALA A 39 -8.18 -11.80 14.96
CA ALA A 39 -6.88 -11.74 15.63
C ALA A 39 -6.80 -10.63 16.70
N LEU A 40 -7.76 -9.70 16.75
CA LEU A 40 -7.74 -8.59 17.71
C LEU A 40 -7.67 -9.06 19.17
N HIS A 41 -8.34 -10.17 19.49
CA HIS A 41 -8.37 -10.72 20.85
C HIS A 41 -7.07 -11.43 21.26
N ARG A 42 -6.14 -11.66 20.33
CA ARG A 42 -4.88 -12.34 20.58
C ARG A 42 -3.74 -11.40 21.01
N PHE A 43 -3.92 -10.09 20.86
CA PHE A 43 -2.92 -9.13 21.31
C PHE A 43 -3.00 -8.92 22.81
N ASN A 44 -1.84 -9.00 23.46
CA ASN A 44 -1.67 -8.69 24.88
C ASN A 44 -0.31 -8.00 25.09
N GLY A 45 -0.08 -7.45 26.28
CA GLY A 45 1.13 -6.69 26.59
C GLY A 45 2.41 -7.53 26.45
N GLU A 46 2.38 -8.77 26.91
CA GLU A 46 3.52 -9.69 26.86
C GLU A 46 3.99 -9.96 25.42
N LEU A 47 3.06 -10.19 24.50
CA LEU A 47 3.35 -10.38 23.07
C LEU A 47 4.00 -9.14 22.43
N PHE A 48 3.59 -7.94 22.85
CA PHE A 48 4.20 -6.70 22.35
C PHE A 48 5.62 -6.52 22.89
N GLU A 49 5.85 -6.81 24.17
CA GLU A 49 7.18 -6.73 24.79
C GLU A 49 8.15 -7.72 24.15
N GLU A 50 7.71 -8.95 23.88
CA GLU A 50 8.48 -9.96 23.15
C GLU A 50 8.81 -9.47 21.74
N PHE A 51 7.80 -9.02 20.99
CA PHE A 51 7.99 -8.51 19.63
C PHE A 51 8.96 -7.33 19.57
N MET A 52 8.85 -6.37 20.50
CA MET A 52 9.75 -5.22 20.58
C MET A 52 11.18 -5.67 20.88
N THR A 53 11.37 -6.54 21.87
CA THR A 53 12.70 -7.04 22.25
C THR A 53 13.40 -7.76 21.10
N GLU A 54 12.66 -8.53 20.30
CA GLU A 54 13.22 -9.26 19.16
C GLU A 54 13.50 -8.39 17.93
N ASN A 55 12.69 -7.35 17.69
CA ASN A 55 12.72 -6.60 16.43
C ASN A 55 13.34 -5.21 16.53
N PHE A 56 13.32 -4.56 17.70
CA PHE A 56 13.80 -3.19 17.91
C PHE A 56 15.27 -3.23 18.38
N THR A 57 16.13 -3.74 17.51
CA THR A 57 17.56 -3.93 17.78
C THR A 57 18.39 -2.84 17.10
N ALA A 58 19.56 -2.54 17.67
CA ALA A 58 20.46 -1.51 17.11
C ALA A 58 20.79 -1.73 15.62
N ALA A 59 20.97 -2.99 15.21
CA ALA A 59 21.26 -3.36 13.82
C ALA A 59 20.10 -3.12 12.82
N ARG A 60 18.90 -2.78 13.31
CA ARG A 60 17.68 -2.53 12.51
C ARG A 60 17.12 -1.12 12.70
N MET A 61 17.78 -0.27 13.47
CA MET A 61 17.37 1.11 13.71
C MET A 61 18.24 2.07 12.91
N VAL A 62 17.61 3.08 12.32
CA VAL A 62 18.30 4.20 11.64
C VAL A 62 17.66 5.48 12.13
N LEU A 63 18.48 6.37 12.70
CA LEU A 63 18.03 7.72 13.02
C LEU A 63 18.30 8.64 11.83
N VAL A 64 17.29 9.41 11.43
CA VAL A 64 17.39 10.37 10.33
C VAL A 64 17.01 11.74 10.86
N ALA A 65 17.88 12.73 10.65
CA ALA A 65 17.63 14.13 10.97
C ALA A 65 17.93 15.00 9.74
N SER A 66 17.25 16.13 9.63
CA SER A 66 17.44 17.11 8.56
C SER A 66 17.49 18.51 9.16
N GLY A 67 18.43 19.33 8.70
CA GLY A 67 18.63 20.70 9.20
C GLY A 67 19.31 20.79 10.58
N VAL A 68 20.02 19.74 10.98
CA VAL A 68 20.79 19.67 12.24
C VAL A 68 22.22 19.26 11.92
N GLU A 69 23.19 19.89 12.58
CA GLU A 69 24.60 19.50 12.46
C GLU A 69 24.83 18.10 13.04
N HIS A 70 25.63 17.30 12.34
CA HIS A 70 25.83 15.89 12.68
C HIS A 70 26.40 15.71 14.09
N GLU A 71 27.39 16.53 14.45
CA GLU A 71 28.05 16.48 15.76
C GLU A 71 27.11 16.83 16.92
N ASP A 72 26.20 17.78 16.70
CA ASP A 72 25.22 18.16 17.72
C ASP A 72 24.14 17.08 17.90
N LEU A 73 23.78 16.39 16.81
CA LEU A 73 22.91 15.23 16.87
C LEU A 73 23.56 14.07 17.66
N LEU A 74 24.83 13.78 17.42
CA LEU A 74 25.55 12.69 18.10
C LEU A 74 25.58 12.87 19.61
N LYS A 75 25.82 14.10 20.11
CA LYS A 75 25.84 14.42 21.55
C LYS A 75 24.54 14.03 22.27
N VAL A 76 23.40 14.07 21.58
CA VAL A 76 22.10 13.72 22.14
C VAL A 76 21.80 12.24 21.95
N VAL A 77 22.20 11.67 20.82
CA VAL A 77 21.76 10.34 20.38
C VAL A 77 22.64 9.22 20.93
N GLU A 78 23.95 9.41 21.02
CA GLU A 78 24.86 8.39 21.55
C GLU A 78 24.43 7.92 22.96
N PRO A 79 24.12 8.82 23.93
CA PRO A 79 23.64 8.39 25.24
C PRO A 79 22.31 7.62 25.20
N LEU A 80 21.42 7.97 24.26
CA LEU A 80 20.08 7.37 24.14
C LEU A 80 20.07 6.04 23.39
N THR A 81 21.15 5.72 22.67
CA THR A 81 21.26 4.53 21.81
C THR A 81 22.30 3.53 22.31
N SER A 82 22.79 3.72 23.54
CA SER A 82 23.76 2.85 24.20
C SER A 82 23.15 1.57 24.79
N ASP A 83 21.86 1.60 25.10
CA ASP A 83 21.15 0.51 25.80
C ASP A 83 20.58 -0.64 24.94
N PRO A 84 20.21 -0.49 23.65
CA PRO A 84 19.57 -1.57 22.91
C PRO A 84 20.53 -2.74 22.68
N PRO A 85 20.05 -3.99 22.80
CA PRO A 85 20.90 -5.16 22.68
C PRO A 85 21.47 -5.26 21.25
N ASN A 86 22.78 -5.45 21.16
CA ASN A 86 23.49 -5.64 19.89
C ASN A 86 23.28 -7.07 19.38
N LEU A 87 22.04 -7.38 19.00
CA LEU A 87 21.65 -8.66 18.42
C LEU A 87 22.04 -8.72 16.94
N PRO A 88 22.52 -9.86 16.43
CA PRO A 88 22.81 -10.03 15.02
C PRO A 88 21.54 -9.82 14.19
N ARG A 89 21.69 -9.20 13.02
CA ARG A 89 20.57 -8.98 12.11
C ARG A 89 19.98 -10.32 11.68
N GLN A 90 18.71 -10.54 12.02
CA GLN A 90 17.98 -11.72 11.57
C GLN A 90 17.82 -11.74 10.05
N ALA A 91 17.70 -12.94 9.48
CA ALA A 91 17.48 -13.12 8.05
C ALA A 91 16.15 -12.51 7.62
N GLU A 92 16.12 -11.90 6.45
CA GLU A 92 14.89 -11.30 5.91
C GLU A 92 13.83 -12.38 5.63
N PRO A 93 12.59 -12.20 6.12
CA PRO A 93 11.49 -13.11 5.81
C PRO A 93 11.28 -13.21 4.30
N LYS A 94 11.11 -14.44 3.81
CA LYS A 94 10.93 -14.70 2.37
C LYS A 94 9.48 -14.52 1.96
N SER A 95 9.29 -14.05 0.74
CA SER A 95 7.98 -13.96 0.09
C SER A 95 8.11 -14.40 -1.36
N GLN A 96 7.08 -15.05 -1.89
CA GLN A 96 7.03 -15.51 -3.27
C GLN A 96 5.73 -15.03 -3.91
N TYR A 97 5.83 -14.40 -5.08
CA TYR A 97 4.65 -14.06 -5.87
C TYR A 97 4.09 -15.34 -6.50
N THR A 98 2.82 -15.62 -6.21
CA THR A 98 2.10 -16.80 -6.73
C THR A 98 0.99 -16.39 -7.69
N GLY A 99 0.65 -15.10 -7.74
CA GLY A 99 -0.61 -14.65 -8.31
C GLY A 99 -1.81 -15.14 -7.47
N GLY A 100 -3.00 -14.75 -7.90
CA GLY A 100 -4.25 -15.11 -7.23
C GLY A 100 -5.37 -14.17 -7.63
N ASP A 101 -6.59 -14.53 -7.22
CA ASP A 101 -7.80 -13.77 -7.37
C ASP A 101 -8.47 -13.58 -6.01
N PHE A 102 -9.16 -12.45 -5.85
CA PHE A 102 -9.90 -12.14 -4.64
C PHE A 102 -11.19 -11.42 -5.02
N PHE A 103 -12.30 -11.92 -4.51
CA PHE A 103 -13.62 -11.35 -4.73
C PHE A 103 -14.28 -11.07 -3.38
N HIS A 104 -14.75 -9.85 -3.20
CA HIS A 104 -15.46 -9.42 -2.01
C HIS A 104 -16.73 -8.69 -2.42
N ASN A 105 -17.89 -9.25 -2.03
CA ASN A 105 -19.18 -8.61 -2.25
C ASN A 105 -19.54 -7.78 -1.01
N THR A 106 -19.68 -6.48 -1.20
CA THR A 106 -19.97 -5.54 -0.10
C THR A 106 -21.44 -5.25 0.09
N GLY A 107 -22.34 -5.91 -0.65
CA GLY A 107 -23.78 -5.66 -0.55
C GLY A 107 -24.17 -4.20 -0.83
N GLY A 108 -23.31 -3.46 -1.54
CA GLY A 108 -23.51 -2.03 -1.80
C GLY A 108 -23.00 -1.08 -0.71
N ASP A 109 -22.19 -1.55 0.26
CA ASP A 109 -21.60 -0.70 1.30
C ASP A 109 -20.52 0.26 0.79
N PHE A 110 -19.91 -0.02 -0.36
CA PHE A 110 -19.03 0.93 -1.06
C PHE A 110 -19.85 1.91 -1.91
N ARG A 111 -20.62 2.79 -1.24
CA ARG A 111 -21.35 3.88 -1.90
C ARG A 111 -20.42 5.07 -2.14
N GLN A 112 -20.38 5.55 -3.37
CA GLN A 112 -19.67 6.77 -3.74
C GLN A 112 -20.44 8.03 -3.29
N HIS A 113 -19.75 9.18 -3.28
CA HIS A 113 -20.34 10.50 -2.98
C HIS A 113 -21.56 10.86 -3.86
N THR A 114 -21.72 10.20 -5.01
CA THR A 114 -22.84 10.37 -5.95
C THR A 114 -24.01 9.41 -5.73
N GLY A 115 -23.95 8.54 -4.72
CA GLY A 115 -25.08 7.70 -4.28
C GLY A 115 -25.35 6.43 -5.10
N GLY A 116 -24.54 6.11 -6.11
CA GLY A 116 -24.65 4.89 -6.92
C GLY A 116 -23.77 3.74 -6.42
N GLU A 117 -24.16 2.51 -6.78
CA GLU A 117 -23.33 1.31 -6.58
C GLU A 117 -22.12 1.35 -7.53
N ALA A 118 -20.91 1.28 -6.96
CA ALA A 118 -19.66 1.28 -7.71
C ALA A 118 -18.97 -0.08 -7.59
N THR A 119 -18.42 -0.55 -8.71
CA THR A 119 -17.52 -1.70 -8.74
C THR A 119 -16.09 -1.21 -8.76
N HIS A 120 -15.32 -1.67 -7.78
CA HIS A 120 -13.89 -1.41 -7.66
C HIS A 120 -13.11 -2.65 -8.06
N PHE A 121 -12.02 -2.48 -8.80
CA PHE A 121 -11.12 -3.57 -9.16
C PHE A 121 -9.67 -3.11 -9.08
N ALA A 122 -8.77 -4.07 -8.85
CA ALA A 122 -7.33 -3.87 -8.93
C ALA A 122 -6.71 -5.07 -9.64
N LEU A 123 -5.84 -4.79 -10.61
CA LEU A 123 -5.04 -5.80 -11.30
C LEU A 123 -3.57 -5.49 -11.07
N ALA A 124 -2.79 -6.47 -10.63
CA ALA A 124 -1.38 -6.28 -10.33
C ALA A 124 -0.49 -7.39 -10.88
N PHE A 125 0.70 -7.01 -11.28
CA PHE A 125 1.75 -7.85 -11.84
C PHE A 125 3.01 -7.71 -11.00
N VAL A 126 3.77 -8.80 -10.89
CA VAL A 126 5.07 -8.77 -10.20
C VAL A 126 6.09 -7.96 -10.99
N VAL A 127 6.85 -7.15 -10.28
CA VAL A 127 8.00 -6.39 -10.80
C VAL A 127 9.21 -6.59 -9.88
N PRO A 128 10.44 -6.25 -10.32
CA PRO A 128 11.60 -6.33 -9.45
C PRO A 128 11.52 -5.37 -8.25
N GLY A 129 12.24 -5.71 -7.17
CA GLY A 129 12.34 -4.87 -5.98
C GLY A 129 13.20 -3.60 -6.17
N TRP A 130 13.53 -2.94 -5.06
CA TRP A 130 14.26 -1.66 -5.03
C TRP A 130 15.57 -1.64 -5.82
N LYS A 131 16.23 -2.80 -5.96
CA LYS A 131 17.48 -2.95 -6.72
C LYS A 131 17.31 -2.75 -8.24
N SER A 132 16.10 -2.94 -8.79
CA SER A 132 15.83 -2.83 -10.23
C SER A 132 14.45 -2.22 -10.51
N LYS A 133 14.19 -1.07 -9.87
CA LYS A 133 12.87 -0.39 -9.85
C LYS A 133 12.54 0.50 -11.04
N LYS A 134 13.49 0.78 -11.92
CA LYS A 134 13.40 1.90 -12.88
C LYS A 134 12.22 1.74 -13.83
N GLU A 135 12.05 0.53 -14.36
CA GLU A 135 11.03 0.18 -15.34
C GLU A 135 9.63 0.31 -14.75
N ALA A 136 9.42 -0.18 -13.52
CA ALA A 136 8.14 -0.07 -12.81
C ALA A 136 7.77 1.39 -12.52
N LEU A 137 8.74 2.21 -12.12
CA LEU A 137 8.51 3.64 -11.84
C LEU A 137 8.22 4.44 -13.12
N ILE A 138 8.92 4.16 -14.22
CA ILE A 138 8.66 4.78 -15.52
C ILE A 138 7.25 4.41 -15.99
N ALA A 139 6.88 3.13 -15.91
CA ALA A 139 5.54 2.67 -16.24
C ALA A 139 4.46 3.36 -15.40
N TYR A 140 4.68 3.47 -14.08
CA TYR A 140 3.79 4.20 -13.17
C TYR A 140 3.60 5.65 -13.57
N MET A 141 4.70 6.38 -13.84
CA MET A 141 4.63 7.78 -14.24
C MET A 141 3.95 7.98 -15.59
N LEU A 142 4.21 7.12 -16.58
CA LEU A 142 3.60 7.20 -17.91
C LEU A 142 2.11 6.84 -17.89
N MET A 143 1.76 5.80 -17.16
CA MET A 143 0.36 5.35 -17.03
C MET A 143 -0.46 6.36 -16.23
N GLY A 144 0.10 6.86 -15.12
CA GLY A 144 -0.51 7.88 -14.26
C GLY A 144 -1.94 7.52 -13.88
N GLY A 145 -2.88 8.42 -14.21
CA GLY A 145 -4.30 8.24 -13.94
C GLY A 145 -4.85 9.28 -12.97
N GLY A 146 -6.01 8.98 -12.39
CA GLY A 146 -6.71 9.90 -11.49
C GLY A 146 -8.18 9.56 -11.30
N GLY A 147 -8.94 10.56 -10.86
CA GLY A 147 -10.40 10.52 -10.82
C GLY A 147 -11.01 11.50 -11.81
N SER A 148 -12.16 11.15 -12.39
CA SER A 148 -12.85 11.96 -13.41
C SER A 148 -13.32 13.33 -12.89
N PHE A 149 -13.42 13.50 -11.56
CA PHE A 149 -13.80 14.75 -10.89
C PHE A 149 -12.59 15.54 -10.34
N SER A 150 -11.37 15.21 -10.74
CA SER A 150 -10.18 15.92 -10.28
C SER A 150 -10.14 17.35 -10.85
N THR A 151 -10.56 18.34 -10.06
CA THR A 151 -10.41 19.76 -10.38
C THR A 151 -8.95 20.20 -10.18
N GLY A 152 -8.26 20.51 -11.27
CA GLY A 152 -6.86 20.90 -11.21
C GLY A 152 -6.34 21.51 -12.50
N GLY A 153 -5.31 22.36 -12.35
CA GLY A 153 -4.62 22.96 -13.48
C GLY A 153 -3.61 22.02 -14.16
N PRO A 154 -2.94 22.50 -15.22
CA PRO A 154 -1.87 21.77 -15.91
C PRO A 154 -0.81 21.22 -14.94
N GLY A 155 -0.29 20.02 -15.21
CA GLY A 155 0.78 19.39 -14.41
C GLY A 155 0.34 18.27 -13.46
N LYS A 156 -0.96 18.03 -13.25
CA LYS A 156 -1.46 16.92 -12.42
C LYS A 156 -1.48 15.54 -13.10
N GLY A 157 -0.87 15.41 -14.28
CA GLY A 157 -0.87 14.16 -15.04
C GLY A 157 -2.10 13.95 -15.94
N MET A 158 -2.84 15.00 -16.31
CA MET A 158 -4.00 14.90 -17.23
C MET A 158 -3.65 14.32 -18.62
N HIS A 159 -2.38 14.39 -19.01
CA HIS A 159 -1.86 13.81 -20.26
C HIS A 159 -1.24 12.42 -20.09
N SER A 160 -1.38 11.80 -18.91
CA SER A 160 -0.98 10.41 -18.70
C SER A 160 -1.85 9.46 -19.50
N TRP A 161 -1.34 8.27 -19.78
CA TRP A 161 -1.99 7.32 -20.68
C TRP A 161 -3.39 6.94 -20.20
N LEU A 162 -3.57 6.64 -18.91
CA LEU A 162 -4.88 6.27 -18.36
C LEU A 162 -5.88 7.43 -18.37
N ASN A 163 -5.44 8.68 -18.16
CA ASN A 163 -6.34 9.83 -18.27
C ASN A 163 -6.83 10.00 -19.71
N LEU A 164 -5.90 10.01 -20.68
CA LEU A 164 -6.25 10.23 -22.08
C LEU A 164 -7.08 9.09 -22.69
N ARG A 165 -6.77 7.85 -22.35
CA ARG A 165 -7.37 6.66 -22.99
C ARG A 165 -8.56 6.09 -22.25
N ILE A 166 -8.66 6.29 -20.94
CA ILE A 166 -9.73 5.73 -20.12
C ILE A 166 -10.66 6.84 -19.63
N LEU A 167 -10.16 7.78 -18.84
CA LEU A 167 -11.02 8.74 -18.14
C LEU A 167 -11.69 9.75 -19.09
N ASN A 168 -11.00 10.17 -20.16
CA ASN A 168 -11.58 11.08 -21.15
C ASN A 168 -12.59 10.39 -22.08
N GLU A 169 -12.39 9.09 -22.36
CA GLU A 169 -13.19 8.34 -23.34
C GLU A 169 -14.40 7.63 -22.71
N TYR A 170 -14.25 7.10 -21.49
CA TYR A 170 -15.27 6.28 -20.83
C TYR A 170 -15.86 6.98 -19.60
N GLN A 171 -16.97 7.68 -19.80
CA GLN A 171 -17.65 8.44 -18.76
C GLN A 171 -18.18 7.58 -17.60
N GLN A 172 -18.35 6.27 -17.79
CA GLN A 172 -18.76 5.35 -16.72
C GLN A 172 -17.62 5.06 -15.73
N VAL A 173 -16.36 5.24 -16.16
CA VAL A 173 -15.18 5.06 -15.31
C VAL A 173 -14.98 6.33 -14.50
N GLN A 174 -15.12 6.22 -13.18
CA GLN A 174 -14.99 7.35 -12.25
C GLN A 174 -13.55 7.55 -11.78
N SER A 175 -12.76 6.48 -11.73
CA SER A 175 -11.35 6.54 -11.41
C SER A 175 -10.60 5.40 -12.09
N CYS A 176 -9.40 5.70 -12.55
CA CYS A 176 -8.47 4.73 -13.09
C CYS A 176 -7.06 5.24 -12.82
N THR A 177 -6.29 4.52 -12.02
CA THR A 177 -4.93 4.92 -11.64
C THR A 177 -3.99 3.75 -11.63
N ALA A 178 -2.78 3.95 -12.14
CA ALA A 178 -1.68 3.03 -11.91
C ALA A 178 -1.22 3.14 -10.45
N PHE A 179 -0.66 2.05 -9.92
CA PHE A 179 -0.01 2.01 -8.62
C PHE A 179 1.25 1.15 -8.67
N THR A 180 2.16 1.41 -7.73
CA THR A 180 3.35 0.58 -7.49
C THR A 180 3.56 0.36 -6.00
N SER A 181 3.98 -0.84 -5.64
CA SER A 181 4.40 -1.22 -4.29
C SER A 181 5.73 -1.96 -4.42
N ILE A 182 6.84 -1.35 -4.01
CA ILE A 182 8.19 -1.89 -4.22
C ILE A 182 8.81 -2.23 -2.87
N PHE A 183 9.26 -3.48 -2.72
CA PHE A 183 9.92 -4.03 -1.55
C PHE A 183 11.39 -4.35 -1.85
N GLY A 184 12.13 -4.83 -0.85
CA GLY A 184 13.59 -5.04 -0.96
C GLY A 184 14.00 -5.88 -2.18
N ASN A 185 13.34 -7.04 -2.37
CA ASN A 185 13.69 -8.01 -3.42
C ASN A 185 12.57 -8.26 -4.45
N THR A 186 11.37 -7.70 -4.26
CA THR A 186 10.21 -7.89 -5.14
C THR A 186 9.31 -6.66 -5.11
N GLY A 187 8.34 -6.56 -6.00
CA GLY A 187 7.37 -5.48 -6.04
C GLY A 187 6.15 -5.84 -6.88
N GLN A 188 5.16 -4.97 -6.86
CA GLN A 188 3.97 -5.06 -7.69
C GLN A 188 3.74 -3.74 -8.43
N PHE A 189 3.31 -3.85 -9.67
CA PHE A 189 2.79 -2.76 -10.48
C PHE A 189 1.38 -3.13 -10.90
N GLY A 190 0.45 -2.20 -10.83
CA GLY A 190 -0.94 -2.49 -11.15
C GLY A 190 -1.77 -1.29 -11.54
N ILE A 191 -3.03 -1.57 -11.85
CA ILE A 191 -4.07 -0.60 -12.17
C ILE A 191 -5.22 -0.82 -11.21
N TYR A 192 -5.63 0.25 -10.54
CA TYR A 192 -6.89 0.34 -9.83
C TYR A 192 -7.92 1.04 -10.72
N GLY A 193 -9.15 0.55 -10.71
CA GLY A 193 -10.27 1.17 -11.39
C GLY A 193 -11.55 1.15 -10.58
N CYS A 194 -12.38 2.17 -10.79
CA CYS A 194 -13.70 2.32 -10.21
C CYS A 194 -14.67 2.71 -11.32
N SER A 195 -15.74 1.93 -11.48
CA SER A 195 -16.78 2.16 -12.48
C SER A 195 -18.16 2.03 -11.85
N VAL A 196 -19.10 2.84 -12.31
CA VAL A 196 -20.52 2.68 -11.96
C VAL A 196 -21.19 1.71 -12.92
N ILE A 197 -22.04 0.84 -12.38
CA ILE A 197 -22.88 -0.02 -13.21
C ILE A 197 -24.00 0.87 -13.78
N SER A 198 -23.92 1.20 -15.06
CA SER A 198 -25.09 1.71 -15.78
C SER A 198 -26.07 0.54 -15.91
N ALA A 199 -27.26 0.68 -15.30
CA ALA A 199 -28.36 -0.22 -15.58
C ALA A 199 -28.56 -0.25 -17.11
N ARG A 200 -28.39 -1.42 -17.73
CA ARG A 200 -28.77 -1.60 -19.14
C ARG A 200 -30.26 -1.25 -19.24
N SER A 201 -30.57 -0.15 -19.92
CA SER A 201 -31.92 0.20 -20.37
C SER A 201 -32.40 -0.75 -21.44
#